data_AF-A0A1L9VG16-F1
#
_entry.id   AF-A0A1L9VG16-F1
#
_cell.length_a   1.000
_cell.length_b   1.000
_cell.length_c   1.000
_cell.angle_alpha   90.00
_cell.angle_beta   90.00
_cell.angle_gamma   90.00
#
_symmetry.space_group_name_H-M   'P 1'
#
loop_
_entity.id
_entity.type
_entity.pdbx_description
1 polymer ?
#
loop_
_entity_poly.entity_id
_entity_poly.type
_entity_poly.pdbx_seq_one_letter_code
_entity_poly.pdbx_strand_id
1 'polypeptide(L)'
;MEGYCQTVKGMKVLDLDPREQVPFNFLFRGPPGTGKTTTARNMGKVYYDMGILGSDEVIESSATDLVGQYIGHTGPKTQELLEKALGKVLLVDEAYSLADGKFAKEAMDEIVDCITKPKFAGKLIIILAGYDNDIN
;
A
#
# COMPACT_ATOMS: atom_id res chain seq x y z
N MET A 1 17.19 -1.25 -3.45
CA MET A 1 16.41 -2.50 -3.33
C MET A 1 17.30 -3.71 -3.04
N GLU A 2 18.50 -3.83 -3.62
CA GLU A 2 19.41 -4.98 -3.40
C GLU A 2 19.74 -5.26 -1.93
N GLY A 3 19.91 -4.22 -1.10
CA GLY A 3 20.18 -4.38 0.33
C GLY A 3 19.08 -5.13 1.10
N TYR A 4 17.80 -4.90 0.78
CA TYR A 4 16.68 -5.56 1.47
C TYR A 4 16.62 -7.05 1.14
N CYS A 5 16.88 -7.43 -0.11
CA CYS A 5 16.94 -8.85 -0.50
C CYS A 5 18.05 -9.59 0.27
N GLN A 6 19.21 -8.95 0.48
CA GLN A 6 20.31 -9.52 1.26
C GLN A 6 19.93 -9.70 2.73
N THR A 7 19.30 -8.69 3.33
CA THR A 7 18.84 -8.69 4.73
C THR A 7 17.81 -9.79 4.98
N VAL A 8 16.81 -9.93 4.10
CA VAL A 8 15.77 -10.97 4.25
C VAL A 8 16.33 -12.38 4.08
N LYS A 9 17.26 -12.58 3.15
CA LYS A 9 17.96 -13.87 3.00
C LYS A 9 18.77 -14.21 4.25
N GLY A 10 19.49 -13.23 4.83
CA GLY A 10 20.24 -13.40 6.07
C GLY A 10 19.34 -13.70 7.28
N MET A 11 18.18 -13.05 7.38
CA MET A 11 17.23 -13.23 8.47
C MET A 11 16.54 -14.60 8.45
N LYS A 12 16.20 -15.12 7.26
CA LYS A 12 15.70 -16.50 7.14
C LYS A 12 16.70 -17.55 7.63
N VAL A 13 17.99 -17.29 7.50
CA VAL A 13 19.06 -18.17 8.03
C VAL A 13 19.20 -18.05 9.54
N LEU A 14 18.79 -16.91 10.11
CA LEU A 14 18.83 -16.60 11.55
C LEU A 14 17.49 -16.84 12.27
N ASP A 15 16.48 -17.37 11.58
CA ASP A 15 15.11 -17.56 12.08
C ASP A 15 14.44 -16.26 12.60
N LEU A 16 14.81 -15.12 12.00
CA LEU A 16 14.23 -13.81 12.29
C LEU A 16 13.13 -13.48 11.27
N ASP A 17 12.02 -12.87 11.71
CA ASP A 17 10.94 -12.47 10.80
C ASP A 17 11.38 -11.26 9.95
N PRO A 18 11.55 -11.42 8.62
CA PRO A 18 11.95 -10.31 7.75
C PRO A 18 10.92 -9.17 7.70
N ARG A 19 9.69 -9.40 8.15
CA ARG A 19 8.62 -8.40 8.17
C ARG A 19 8.88 -7.25 9.15
N GLU A 20 9.75 -7.44 10.14
CA GLU A 20 10.10 -6.38 11.09
C GLU A 20 11.05 -5.32 10.51
N GLN A 21 11.71 -5.64 9.39
CA GLN A 21 12.84 -4.87 8.85
C GLN A 21 12.59 -4.37 7.43
N VAL A 22 11.46 -4.75 6.84
CA VAL A 22 11.06 -4.38 5.48
C VAL A 22 9.84 -3.47 5.56
N PRO A 23 9.84 -2.30 4.89
CA PRO A 23 8.69 -1.40 4.90
C PRO A 23 7.51 -1.98 4.09
N PHE A 24 6.28 -1.82 4.60
CA PHE A 24 5.06 -2.28 3.91
C PHE A 24 4.20 -1.15 3.32
N ASN A 25 4.51 0.10 3.65
CA ASN A 25 3.75 1.27 3.22
C ASN A 25 4.69 2.23 2.47
N PHE A 26 4.30 2.65 1.28
CA PHE A 26 5.10 3.48 0.38
C PHE A 26 4.30 4.65 -0.15
N LEU A 27 4.99 5.75 -0.42
CA LEU A 27 4.45 6.93 -1.07
C LEU A 27 5.23 7.20 -2.36
N PHE A 28 4.56 7.09 -3.51
CA PHE A 28 5.11 7.38 -4.82
C PHE A 28 4.69 8.77 -5.28
N ARG A 29 5.68 9.67 -5.39
CA ARG A 29 5.46 11.06 -5.85
C ARG A 29 5.99 11.28 -7.26
N GLY A 30 5.34 12.14 -8.03
CA GLY A 30 5.83 12.64 -9.32
C GLY A 30 4.77 12.62 -10.45
N PRO A 31 5.07 13.18 -11.63
CA PRO A 31 4.11 13.31 -12.73
C PRO A 31 3.46 12.00 -13.20
N PRO A 32 2.26 12.06 -13.83
CA PRO A 32 1.72 10.97 -14.62
C PRO A 32 2.73 10.48 -15.68
N GLY A 33 2.75 9.17 -15.96
CA GLY A 33 3.69 8.59 -16.93
C GLY A 33 5.11 8.33 -16.41
N THR A 34 5.40 8.57 -15.13
CA THR A 34 6.72 8.28 -14.51
C THR A 34 6.93 6.83 -14.08
N GLY A 35 6.05 5.91 -14.53
CA GLY A 35 6.19 4.48 -14.27
C GLY A 35 5.81 4.02 -12.86
N LYS A 36 5.01 4.77 -12.10
CA LYS A 36 4.55 4.40 -10.75
C LYS A 36 3.92 3.01 -10.70
N THR A 37 2.99 2.74 -11.61
CA THR A 37 2.33 1.43 -11.76
C THR A 37 3.33 0.33 -12.10
N THR A 38 4.28 0.62 -12.99
CA THR A 38 5.36 -0.33 -13.35
C THR A 38 6.24 -0.66 -12.13
N THR A 39 6.59 0.36 -11.34
CA THR A 39 7.36 0.17 -10.10
C THR A 39 6.58 -0.63 -9.07
N ALA A 40 5.28 -0.39 -8.92
CA ALA A 40 4.41 -1.18 -8.04
C ALA A 40 4.40 -2.67 -8.42
N ARG A 41 4.28 -2.99 -9.71
CA ARG A 41 4.34 -4.37 -10.22
C ARG A 41 5.70 -5.02 -9.97
N ASN A 42 6.79 -4.27 -10.16
CA ASN A 42 8.13 -4.78 -9.85
C ASN A 42 8.31 -5.04 -8.34
N MET A 43 7.75 -4.18 -7.48
CA MET A 43 7.73 -4.44 -6.04
C MET A 43 6.93 -5.69 -5.68
N GLY A 44 5.76 -5.90 -6.28
CA GLY A 44 4.98 -7.13 -6.08
C GLY A 44 5.82 -8.39 -6.33
N LYS A 45 6.54 -8.42 -7.46
CA LYS A 45 7.46 -9.52 -7.80
C LYS A 45 8.57 -9.71 -6.77
N VAL A 46 9.23 -8.63 -6.36
CA VAL A 46 10.33 -8.70 -5.38
C VAL A 46 9.84 -9.28 -4.05
N TYR A 47 8.70 -8.80 -3.54
CA TYR A 47 8.16 -9.27 -2.26
C TYR A 47 7.62 -10.71 -2.34
N TYR A 48 7.06 -11.09 -3.49
CA TYR A 48 6.65 -12.46 -3.76
C TYR A 48 7.86 -13.41 -3.82
N ASP A 49 8.92 -13.06 -4.55
CA ASP A 49 10.16 -13.85 -4.65
C ASP A 49 10.87 -13.99 -3.29
N MET A 50 10.74 -12.98 -2.42
CA MET A 50 11.21 -13.03 -1.04
C MET A 50 10.33 -13.92 -0.13
N GLY A 51 9.17 -14.38 -0.59
CA GLY A 51 8.20 -15.17 0.17
C GLY A 51 7.46 -14.36 1.25
N ILE A 52 7.41 -13.03 1.11
CA ILE A 52 6.69 -12.14 2.03
C ILE A 52 5.22 -12.05 1.65
N LEU A 53 4.95 -11.87 0.35
CA LEU A 53 3.60 -11.84 -0.23
C LEU A 53 3.23 -13.21 -0.82
N GLY A 54 1.92 -13.50 -0.84
CA GLY A 54 1.37 -14.73 -1.43
C GLY A 54 1.19 -14.65 -2.94
N SER A 55 1.24 -13.44 -3.52
CA SER A 55 1.11 -13.19 -4.95
C SER A 55 1.87 -11.90 -5.33
N ASP A 56 2.32 -11.81 -6.58
CA ASP A 56 2.91 -10.61 -7.18
C ASP A 56 1.85 -9.65 -7.78
N GLU A 57 0.57 -9.98 -7.65
CA GLU A 57 -0.56 -9.20 -8.16
C GLU A 57 -0.62 -7.81 -7.52
N VAL A 58 -0.94 -6.81 -8.35
CA VAL A 58 -1.20 -5.43 -7.93
C VAL A 58 -2.67 -5.13 -8.13
N ILE A 59 -3.35 -4.79 -7.04
CA ILE A 59 -4.70 -4.24 -7.06
C ILE A 59 -4.56 -2.74 -7.25
N GLU A 60 -4.98 -2.24 -8.40
CA GLU A 60 -5.01 -0.82 -8.72
C GLU A 60 -6.37 -0.24 -8.29
N SER A 61 -6.34 0.88 -7.57
CA SER A 61 -7.51 1.55 -7.00
C SER A 61 -7.31 3.06 -7.01
N SER A 62 -8.40 3.82 -6.91
CA SER A 62 -8.35 5.27 -6.75
C SER A 62 -8.78 5.69 -5.34
N ALA A 63 -8.58 6.97 -5.00
CA ALA A 63 -9.15 7.55 -3.79
C ALA A 63 -10.69 7.40 -3.69
N THR A 64 -11.38 7.42 -4.82
CA THR A 64 -12.85 7.29 -4.84
C THR A 64 -13.32 5.89 -4.44
N ASP A 65 -12.48 4.88 -4.60
CA ASP A 65 -12.76 3.51 -4.18
C ASP A 65 -12.58 3.31 -2.67
N LEU A 66 -11.86 4.20 -1.99
CA LEU A 66 -11.74 4.23 -0.53
C LEU A 66 -12.85 5.03 0.13
N VAL A 67 -13.28 6.11 -0.52
CA VAL A 67 -14.24 7.07 0.03
C VAL A 67 -15.69 6.64 -0.24
N GLY A 68 -16.52 6.65 0.82
CA GLY A 68 -17.95 6.41 0.72
C GLY A 68 -18.72 7.62 0.18
N GLN A 69 -19.85 7.40 -0.48
CA GLN A 69 -20.76 8.48 -0.93
C GLN A 69 -21.62 9.06 0.22
N TYR A 70 -21.71 8.33 1.34
CA TYR A 70 -22.52 8.65 2.50
C TYR A 70 -21.70 8.53 3.79
N ILE A 71 -22.11 9.27 4.83
CA ILE A 71 -21.46 9.23 6.16
C ILE A 71 -21.47 7.79 6.69
N GLY A 72 -20.32 7.31 7.18
CA GLY A 72 -20.15 5.97 7.76
C GLY A 72 -19.94 4.85 6.75
N HIS A 73 -19.90 5.14 5.44
CA HIS A 73 -19.60 4.14 4.41
C HIS A 73 -18.11 4.03 4.08
N THR A 74 -17.29 5.03 4.45
CA THR A 74 -15.86 5.08 4.14
C THR A 74 -15.07 3.97 4.85
N GLY A 75 -15.35 3.73 6.13
CA GLY A 75 -14.69 2.69 6.93
C GLY A 75 -14.84 1.30 6.31
N PRO A 76 -16.08 0.78 6.13
CA PRO A 76 -16.32 -0.53 5.52
C PRO A 76 -15.71 -0.67 4.12
N LYS A 77 -15.77 0.37 3.30
CA LYS A 77 -15.24 0.36 1.93
C LYS A 77 -13.72 0.26 1.90
N THR A 78 -13.06 1.04 2.75
CA THR A 78 -11.59 0.98 2.96
C THR A 78 -11.18 -0.41 3.43
N GLN A 79 -11.89 -0.96 4.43
CA GLN A 79 -11.60 -2.28 4.96
C GLN A 79 -11.77 -3.38 3.91
N GLU A 80 -12.84 -3.34 3.11
CA GLU A 80 -13.07 -4.31 2.04
C GLU A 80 -11.94 -4.30 0.99
N LEU A 81 -11.45 -3.11 0.62
CA LEU A 81 -10.35 -2.97 -0.31
C LEU A 81 -9.03 -3.52 0.26
N LEU A 82 -8.73 -3.22 1.53
CA LEU A 82 -7.56 -3.76 2.22
C LEU A 82 -7.64 -5.29 2.36
N GLU A 83 -8.83 -5.84 2.59
CA GLU A 83 -9.05 -7.28 2.66
C GLU A 83 -8.79 -7.97 1.32
N LYS A 84 -9.23 -7.37 0.20
CA LYS A 84 -8.92 -7.86 -1.16
C LYS A 84 -7.42 -7.86 -1.44
N ALA A 85 -6.68 -6.92 -0.85
CA ALA A 85 -5.24 -6.77 -1.05
C ALA A 85 -4.36 -7.61 -0.12
N LEU A 86 -4.94 -8.38 0.81
CA LEU A 86 -4.15 -9.28 1.67
C LEU A 86 -3.31 -10.25 0.81
N GLY A 87 -2.02 -10.31 1.11
CA GLY A 87 -1.03 -11.11 0.39
C GLY A 87 -0.61 -10.53 -0.97
N LYS A 88 -1.01 -9.30 -1.30
CA LYS A 88 -0.78 -8.61 -2.57
C LYS A 88 -0.27 -7.16 -2.37
N VAL A 89 -0.11 -6.44 -3.46
CA VAL A 89 0.14 -4.98 -3.46
C VAL A 89 -1.17 -4.25 -3.73
N LEU A 90 -1.50 -3.24 -2.92
CA LEU A 90 -2.54 -2.24 -3.17
C LEU A 90 -1.89 -0.95 -3.65
N LEU A 91 -2.17 -0.55 -4.88
CA LEU A 91 -1.79 0.75 -5.42
C LEU A 91 -3.01 1.68 -5.40
N VAL A 92 -2.94 2.77 -4.65
CA VAL A 92 -3.95 3.82 -4.62
C VAL A 92 -3.42 5.01 -5.43
N ASP A 93 -3.89 5.17 -6.66
CA ASP A 93 -3.53 6.31 -7.50
C ASP A 93 -4.36 7.55 -7.16
N GLU A 94 -3.81 8.72 -7.50
CA GLU A 94 -4.38 10.04 -7.20
C GLU A 94 -4.74 10.23 -5.72
N ALA A 95 -3.97 9.60 -4.83
CA ALA A 95 -4.19 9.63 -3.38
C ALA A 95 -4.10 11.04 -2.79
N TYR A 96 -3.58 12.05 -3.51
CA TYR A 96 -3.65 13.45 -3.08
C TYR A 96 -5.10 13.94 -2.92
N SER A 97 -6.03 13.39 -3.69
CA SER A 97 -7.47 13.69 -3.51
C SER A 97 -8.01 13.18 -2.16
N LEU A 98 -7.26 12.30 -1.46
CA LEU A 98 -7.57 11.90 -0.09
C LEU A 98 -7.27 13.00 0.96
N ALA A 99 -6.59 14.09 0.58
CA ALA A 99 -6.23 15.17 1.50
C ALA A 99 -7.29 16.29 1.59
N ASP A 100 -8.09 16.52 0.54
CA ASP A 100 -8.90 17.74 0.40
C ASP A 100 -10.40 17.55 0.73
N GLY A 101 -10.86 16.34 1.07
CA GLY A 101 -12.28 16.03 1.29
C GLY A 101 -12.67 15.69 2.74
N LYS A 102 -13.93 15.98 3.11
CA LYS A 102 -14.50 15.64 4.45
C LYS A 102 -14.41 14.15 4.79
N PHE A 103 -14.61 13.28 3.80
CA PHE A 103 -14.53 11.81 3.93
C PHE A 103 -13.14 11.24 3.64
N ALA A 104 -12.27 12.09 3.11
CA ALA A 104 -10.93 11.75 2.68
C ALA A 104 -10.02 11.51 3.89
N LYS A 105 -10.16 12.37 4.90
CA LYS A 105 -9.58 12.17 6.23
C LYS A 105 -10.05 10.89 6.90
N GLU A 106 -11.36 10.59 6.83
CA GLU A 106 -11.92 9.36 7.40
C GLU A 106 -11.31 8.10 6.75
N ALA A 107 -11.09 8.12 5.43
CA ALA A 107 -10.42 7.03 4.73
C ALA A 107 -8.96 6.87 5.17
N MET A 108 -8.22 7.99 5.31
CA MET A 108 -6.84 7.95 5.79
C MET A 108 -6.73 7.45 7.22
N ASP A 109 -7.61 7.92 8.11
CA ASP A 109 -7.67 7.47 9.51
C ASP A 109 -7.97 5.95 9.56
N GLU A 110 -8.89 5.45 8.72
CA GLU A 110 -9.19 4.02 8.63
C GLU A 110 -8.03 3.20 8.05
N ILE A 111 -7.32 3.70 7.02
CA ILE A 111 -6.11 3.04 6.51
C ILE A 111 -5.08 2.91 7.64
N VAL A 112 -4.83 4.00 8.38
CA VAL A 112 -3.87 4.02 9.50
C VAL A 112 -4.30 3.05 10.60
N ASP A 113 -5.59 3.02 10.97
CA ASP A 113 -6.10 2.06 11.94
C ASP A 113 -5.91 0.62 11.43
N CYS A 114 -6.30 0.33 10.20
CA CYS A 114 -6.17 -1.00 9.61
C CYS A 114 -4.73 -1.49 9.54
N ILE A 115 -3.75 -0.68 9.11
CA ILE A 115 -2.35 -1.13 9.00
C ILE A 115 -1.74 -1.51 10.36
N THR A 116 -2.29 -1.00 11.48
CA THR A 116 -1.83 -1.38 12.83
C THR A 116 -2.49 -2.65 13.35
N LYS A 117 -3.65 -3.05 12.80
CA LYS A 117 -4.35 -4.26 13.21
C LYS A 117 -3.55 -5.50 12.79
N PRO A 118 -3.42 -6.54 13.66
CA PRO A 118 -2.74 -7.80 13.33
C PRO A 118 -3.30 -8.52 12.08
N LYS A 119 -4.52 -8.18 11.67
CA LYS A 119 -5.13 -8.68 10.44
C LYS A 119 -4.38 -8.21 9.18
N PHE A 120 -3.86 -6.99 9.16
CA PHE A 120 -3.25 -6.37 7.97
C PHE A 120 -1.75 -6.09 8.15
N ALA A 121 -1.28 -5.84 9.36
CA ALA A 121 0.12 -5.53 9.65
C ALA A 121 1.07 -6.59 9.03
N GLY A 122 1.97 -6.14 8.15
CA GLY A 122 2.96 -6.98 7.48
C GLY A 122 2.40 -8.02 6.50
N LYS A 123 1.13 -7.89 6.09
CA LYS A 123 0.43 -8.89 5.25
C LYS A 123 0.03 -8.39 3.86
N LEU A 124 0.24 -7.11 3.56
CA LEU A 124 0.02 -6.50 2.26
C LEU A 124 0.96 -5.31 2.10
N ILE A 125 1.24 -4.94 0.85
CA ILE A 125 1.96 -3.70 0.55
C ILE A 125 0.98 -2.63 0.13
N ILE A 126 1.04 -1.45 0.75
CA ILE A 126 0.21 -0.29 0.38
C ILE A 126 1.11 0.75 -0.28
N ILE A 127 0.74 1.17 -1.48
CA ILE A 127 1.43 2.21 -2.24
C ILE A 127 0.43 3.32 -2.50
N LEU A 128 0.62 4.47 -1.87
CA LEU A 128 -0.11 5.69 -2.21
C LEU A 128 0.65 6.40 -3.32
N ALA A 129 0.00 6.71 -4.43
CA ALA A 129 0.58 7.41 -5.57
C ALA A 129 -0.12 8.75 -5.79
N GLY A 130 0.67 9.77 -6.12
CA GLY A 130 0.13 11.09 -6.41
C GLY A 130 1.16 12.01 -7.04
N TYR A 131 0.67 13.10 -7.59
CA TYR A 131 1.49 14.23 -7.98
C TYR A 131 1.62 15.17 -6.78
N ASP A 132 2.84 15.64 -6.50
CA ASP A 132 2.97 16.85 -5.69
C ASP A 132 2.47 17.97 -6.59
N ASN A 133 1.21 18.37 -6.42
CA ASN A 133 0.78 19.68 -6.87
C ASN A 133 1.64 20.69 -6.09
N ASP A 134 2.80 21.03 -6.62
CA ASP A 134 3.30 22.40 -6.49
C ASP A 134 2.25 23.27 -7.17
N ILE A 135 1.29 23.69 -6.36
CA ILE A 135 0.41 24.81 -6.66
C ILE A 135 1.35 26.02 -6.77
N ASN A 136 1.49 26.56 -7.97
CA ASN A 136 1.81 27.98 -8.14
C ASN A 136 0.51 28.77 -8.16
#